data_AF-A0A7Y7CGL0-F1
#
_entry.id   AF-A0A7Y7CGL0-F1
#
_cell.length_a   1.000
_cell.length_b   1.000
_cell.length_c   1.000
_cell.angle_alpha   90.00
_cell.angle_beta   90.00
_cell.angle_gamma   90.00
#
_symmetry.space_group_name_H-M   'P 1'
#
loop_
_entity.id
_entity.type
_entity.pdbx_description
1 polymer ?
#
loop_
_entity_poly.entity_id
_entity_poly.type
_entity_poly.pdbx_seq_one_letter_code
_entity_poly.pdbx_strand_id
1 'polypeptide(L)'
;APHGLRDLHAPGYVRAYAYDQDEIDEVITELAQQILMPRLPPKGLSQEELRALKPWEGPRHFVLIDDVQDLRPAQSYPQKPPVGAALWKLMERARQVGLHVFSTRNSANWATMPMDPWVKSQTSAKVAQLYMDN
;
A
#
# COMPACT_ATOMS: atom_id res chain seq x y z
N ALA A 1 -0.70 12.25 -27.18
CA ALA A 1 -1.42 11.97 -25.92
C ALA A 1 -0.39 11.40 -24.96
N PRO A 2 -0.24 11.92 -23.74
CA PRO A 2 0.88 11.53 -22.89
C PRO A 2 0.67 10.09 -22.41
N HIS A 3 1.68 9.26 -22.65
CA HIS A 3 1.74 7.86 -22.27
C HIS A 3 1.71 7.73 -20.74
N GLY A 4 0.61 7.20 -20.19
CA GLY A 4 0.49 6.97 -18.75
C GLY A 4 1.24 5.71 -18.31
N LEU A 5 1.36 5.48 -16.99
CA LEU A 5 1.93 4.26 -16.40
C LEU A 5 1.34 2.95 -16.98
N ARG A 6 0.12 3.02 -17.49
CA ARG A 6 -0.59 1.92 -18.17
C ARG A 6 0.08 1.46 -19.48
N ASP A 7 0.83 2.32 -20.14
CA ASP A 7 1.43 2.02 -21.45
C ASP A 7 2.85 1.43 -21.34
N LEU A 8 3.41 1.36 -20.12
CA LEU A 8 4.81 0.99 -19.86
C LEU A 8 5.00 -0.47 -19.42
N HIS A 9 4.02 -1.35 -19.64
CA HIS A 9 4.12 -2.74 -19.21
C HIS A 9 3.93 -3.74 -20.35
N ALA A 10 4.66 -4.85 -20.30
CA ALA A 10 4.33 -6.03 -21.12
C ALA A 10 2.96 -6.60 -20.69
N PRO A 11 2.21 -7.28 -21.58
CA PRO A 11 0.91 -7.84 -21.22
C PRO A 11 0.97 -8.72 -19.95
N GLY A 12 0.02 -8.54 -19.03
CA GLY A 12 -0.14 -9.41 -17.85
C GLY A 12 0.47 -8.93 -16.53
N TYR A 13 1.19 -7.80 -16.48
CA TYR A 13 1.77 -7.28 -15.23
C TYR A 13 0.80 -6.44 -14.39
N VAL A 14 -0.05 -5.62 -15.02
CA VAL A 14 -1.01 -4.76 -14.31
C VAL A 14 -2.26 -5.55 -13.98
N ARG A 15 -2.44 -5.84 -12.69
CA ARG A 15 -3.64 -6.53 -12.18
C ARG A 15 -4.84 -5.61 -11.96
N ALA A 16 -4.61 -4.32 -11.72
CA ALA A 16 -5.62 -3.33 -11.42
C ALA A 16 -5.03 -1.92 -11.65
N TYR A 17 -5.87 -1.01 -12.12
CA TYR A 17 -5.60 0.41 -12.25
C TYR A 17 -6.89 1.13 -11.89
N ALA A 18 -6.83 2.04 -10.92
CA ALA A 18 -7.98 2.77 -10.41
C ALA A 18 -7.60 4.24 -10.23
N TYR A 19 -8.56 5.13 -10.48
CA TYR A 19 -8.40 6.58 -10.31
C TYR A 19 -9.60 7.23 -9.60
N ASP A 20 -10.75 6.56 -9.57
CA ASP A 20 -11.88 6.97 -8.73
C ASP A 20 -11.63 6.59 -7.26
N GLN A 21 -12.02 7.46 -6.33
CA GLN A 21 -11.70 7.30 -4.91
C GLN A 21 -12.35 6.04 -4.28
N ASP A 22 -13.56 5.67 -4.70
CA ASP A 22 -14.23 4.48 -4.18
C ASP A 22 -13.65 3.21 -4.84
N GLU A 23 -13.31 3.27 -6.14
CA GLU A 23 -12.62 2.17 -6.84
C GLU A 23 -11.21 1.91 -6.28
N ILE A 24 -10.44 2.96 -5.98
CA ILE A 24 -9.11 2.82 -5.35
C ILE A 24 -9.25 2.12 -4.00
N ASP A 25 -10.24 2.49 -3.18
CA ASP A 25 -10.45 1.88 -1.88
C ASP A 25 -10.84 0.40 -2.00
N GLU A 26 -11.70 0.07 -2.98
CA GLU A 26 -12.07 -1.31 -3.29
C GLU A 26 -10.85 -2.15 -3.71
N VAL A 27 -10.07 -1.69 -4.69
CA VAL A 27 -8.88 -2.40 -5.20
C VAL A 27 -7.84 -2.61 -4.12
N ILE A 28 -7.56 -1.59 -3.31
CA ILE A 28 -6.59 -1.71 -2.20
C ILE A 28 -7.11 -2.66 -1.13
N THR A 29 -8.40 -2.57 -0.79
CA THR A 29 -9.02 -3.42 0.23
C THR A 29 -9.05 -4.88 -0.20
N GLU A 30 -9.40 -5.16 -1.46
CA GLU A 30 -9.37 -6.50 -2.03
C GLU A 30 -7.94 -7.08 -1.99
N LEU A 31 -6.95 -6.35 -2.48
CA LEU A 31 -5.55 -6.77 -2.41
C LEU A 31 -5.11 -7.07 -0.97
N ALA A 32 -5.42 -6.16 -0.03
CA ALA A 32 -5.05 -6.30 1.37
C ALA A 32 -5.70 -7.53 2.01
N GLN A 33 -7.02 -7.68 1.87
CA GLN A 33 -7.79 -8.69 2.59
C GLN A 33 -7.71 -10.07 1.94
N GLN A 34 -7.81 -10.15 0.62
CA GLN A 34 -7.93 -11.43 -0.08
C GLN A 34 -6.57 -12.05 -0.39
N ILE A 35 -5.51 -11.25 -0.48
CA ILE A 35 -4.21 -11.73 -0.98
C ILE A 35 -3.10 -11.55 0.05
N LEU A 36 -2.98 -10.39 0.68
CA LEU A 36 -1.84 -10.11 1.57
C LEU A 36 -2.06 -10.60 3.00
N MET A 37 -3.27 -10.43 3.57
CA MET A 37 -3.60 -10.91 4.91
C MET A 37 -3.43 -12.43 5.07
N PRO A 38 -3.83 -13.29 4.10
CA PRO A 38 -3.60 -14.73 4.17
C PRO A 38 -2.12 -15.14 4.18
N ARG A 39 -1.21 -14.27 3.72
CA ARG A 39 0.24 -14.53 3.74
C ARG A 39 0.86 -14.28 5.12
N LEU A 40 0.12 -13.68 6.06
CA LEU A 40 0.60 -13.49 7.41
C LEU A 40 0.53 -14.81 8.20
N PRO A 41 1.54 -15.11 9.04
CA PRO A 41 1.46 -16.26 9.92
C PRO A 41 0.26 -16.13 10.87
N PRO A 42 -0.49 -17.22 11.12
CA PRO A 42 -1.58 -17.23 12.08
C PRO A 42 -1.13 -16.77 13.47
N LYS A 43 -2.05 -16.16 14.22
CA LYS A 43 -1.80 -15.80 15.62
C LYS A 43 -1.79 -17.05 16.50
N GLY A 44 -1.00 -17.02 17.57
CA GLY A 44 -1.00 -18.06 18.61
C GLY A 44 -0.11 -19.28 18.32
N LEU A 45 0.68 -19.26 17.23
CA LEU A 45 1.69 -20.28 16.97
C LEU A 45 2.90 -20.11 17.89
N SER A 46 3.47 -21.23 18.32
CA SER A 46 4.77 -21.28 18.98
C SER A 46 5.90 -20.87 18.03
N GLN A 47 7.06 -20.54 18.59
CA GLN A 47 8.25 -20.20 17.78
C GLN A 47 8.72 -21.36 16.90
N GLU A 48 8.52 -22.60 17.34
CA GLU A 48 8.88 -23.77 16.56
C GLU A 48 7.95 -23.95 15.35
N GLU A 49 6.63 -23.82 15.56
CA GLU A 49 5.64 -23.85 14.49
C GLU A 49 5.85 -22.71 13.49
N LEU A 50 6.19 -21.50 13.95
CA LEU A 50 6.49 -20.37 13.07
C LEU A 50 7.71 -20.61 12.18
N ARG A 51 8.72 -21.33 12.66
CA ARG A 51 9.91 -21.69 11.85
C ARG A 51 9.59 -22.79 10.84
N ALA A 52 8.67 -23.69 11.18
CA ALA A 52 8.25 -24.79 10.32
C ALA A 52 7.16 -24.39 9.31
N LEU A 53 6.57 -23.19 9.43
CA LEU A 53 5.57 -22.69 8.50
C LEU A 53 6.11 -22.67 7.07
N LYS A 54 5.31 -23.21 6.15
CA LYS A 54 5.58 -23.09 4.73
C LYS A 54 5.51 -21.60 4.33
N PRO A 55 6.50 -21.10 3.57
CA PRO A 55 6.39 -19.78 2.96
C PRO A 55 5.14 -19.67 2.09
N TRP A 56 4.60 -18.46 1.94
CA TRP A 56 3.52 -18.21 0.98
C TRP A 56 4.01 -18.37 -0.46
N GLU A 57 3.07 -18.62 -1.37
CA GLU A 57 3.32 -18.78 -2.80
C GLU A 57 2.64 -17.67 -3.62
N GLY A 58 3.08 -17.49 -4.87
CA GLY A 58 2.52 -16.52 -5.81
C GLY A 58 3.40 -15.29 -6.05
N PRO A 59 2.90 -14.28 -6.78
CA PRO A 59 3.69 -13.10 -7.13
C PRO A 59 3.86 -12.15 -5.95
N ARG A 60 4.93 -11.35 -6.02
CA ARG A 60 5.06 -10.13 -5.20
C ARG A 60 4.14 -9.05 -5.76
N HIS A 61 3.58 -8.23 -4.89
CA HIS A 61 2.69 -7.14 -5.30
C HIS A 61 3.41 -5.79 -5.18
N PHE A 62 3.57 -5.14 -6.32
CA PHE A 62 4.06 -3.77 -6.43
C PHE A 62 2.85 -2.84 -6.54
N VAL A 63 2.67 -1.98 -5.54
CA VAL A 63 1.59 -0.99 -5.50
C VAL A 63 2.23 0.37 -5.71
N LEU A 64 1.88 0.99 -6.83
CA LEU A 64 2.33 2.32 -7.21
C LEU A 64 1.18 3.29 -6.91
N ILE A 65 1.41 4.24 -6.01
CA ILE A 65 0.40 5.21 -5.56
C ILE A 65 0.94 6.59 -5.85
N ASP A 66 0.38 7.24 -6.85
CA ASP A 66 0.71 8.63 -7.15
C ASP A 66 -0.17 9.55 -6.30
N ASP A 67 0.36 10.72 -5.93
CA ASP A 67 -0.37 11.82 -5.29
C ASP A 67 -1.19 11.41 -4.05
N VAL A 68 -0.55 10.79 -3.05
CA VAL A 68 -1.27 10.35 -1.83
C VAL A 68 -1.99 11.48 -1.09
N GLN A 69 -1.59 12.73 -1.28
CA GLN A 69 -2.26 13.90 -0.70
C GLN A 69 -3.66 14.14 -1.27
N ASP A 70 -3.97 13.60 -2.46
CA ASP A 70 -5.28 13.73 -3.12
C ASP A 70 -6.23 12.57 -2.75
N LEU A 71 -5.75 11.58 -2.00
CA LEU A 71 -6.59 10.50 -1.49
C LEU A 71 -7.53 10.99 -0.40
N ARG A 72 -8.79 10.58 -0.49
CA ARG A 72 -9.85 11.00 0.40
C ARG A 72 -9.52 10.64 1.86
N PRO A 73 -9.55 11.61 2.80
CA PRO A 73 -9.35 11.34 4.21
C PRO A 73 -10.57 10.64 4.83
N ALA A 74 -10.47 10.29 6.12
CA ALA A 74 -11.60 9.73 6.85
C ALA A 74 -12.77 10.74 6.92
N GLN A 75 -14.00 10.25 6.78
CA GLN A 75 -15.23 11.05 6.86
C GLN A 75 -16.18 10.43 7.88
N SER A 76 -16.93 11.27 8.62
CA SER A 76 -17.87 10.80 9.66
C SER A 76 -19.33 10.68 9.19
N TYR A 77 -19.76 11.51 8.23
CA TYR A 77 -21.16 11.55 7.76
C TYR A 77 -21.24 11.69 6.22
N PRO A 78 -21.54 10.59 5.48
CA PRO A 78 -21.56 9.20 5.93
C PRO A 78 -20.17 8.75 6.42
N GLN A 79 -20.13 7.73 7.27
CA GLN A 79 -18.86 7.17 7.72
C GLN A 79 -18.15 6.54 6.53
N LYS A 80 -16.91 6.97 6.25
CA LYS A 80 -16.00 6.34 5.30
C LYS A 80 -14.59 6.29 5.90
N PRO A 81 -13.91 5.14 5.87
CA PRO A 81 -12.49 5.09 6.20
C PRO A 81 -11.69 5.93 5.19
N PRO A 82 -10.48 6.38 5.56
CA PRO A 82 -9.58 6.99 4.60
C PRO A 82 -9.14 5.96 3.55
N VAL A 83 -9.02 6.41 2.31
CA VAL A 83 -8.64 5.53 1.19
C VAL A 83 -7.25 4.94 1.47
N GLY A 84 -7.15 3.62 1.36
CA GLY A 84 -5.92 2.87 1.55
C GLY A 84 -5.59 2.49 3.00
N ALA A 85 -6.48 2.76 3.95
CA ALA A 85 -6.33 2.36 5.36
C ALA A 85 -6.05 0.86 5.55
N ALA A 86 -6.63 0.01 4.67
CA ALA A 86 -6.43 -1.43 4.70
C ALA A 86 -4.97 -1.85 4.47
N LEU A 87 -4.18 -1.02 3.78
CA LEU A 87 -2.80 -1.34 3.41
C LEU A 87 -1.78 -0.92 4.48
N TRP A 88 -2.06 0.13 5.26
CA TRP A 88 -1.09 0.72 6.20
C TRP A 88 -0.51 -0.28 7.21
N LYS A 89 -1.36 -1.13 7.81
CA LYS A 89 -0.88 -2.18 8.75
C LYS A 89 -0.04 -3.26 8.06
N LEU A 90 -0.29 -3.51 6.77
CA LEU A 90 0.48 -4.46 5.98
C LEU A 90 1.80 -3.87 5.50
N MET A 91 1.89 -2.54 5.31
CA MET A 91 3.13 -1.85 4.92
C MET A 91 4.23 -2.05 5.97
N GLU A 92 3.91 -1.95 7.26
CA GLU A 92 4.88 -2.21 8.34
C GLU A 92 5.40 -3.65 8.32
N ARG A 93 4.59 -4.59 7.80
CA ARG A 93 4.90 -6.02 7.68
C ARG A 93 5.19 -6.44 6.24
N ALA A 94 5.47 -5.50 5.34
CA ALA A 94 5.54 -5.73 3.89
C ALA A 94 6.55 -6.83 3.50
N ARG A 95 7.66 -6.91 4.24
CA ARG A 95 8.71 -7.94 4.07
C ARG A 95 8.18 -9.37 4.25
N GLN A 96 7.15 -9.57 5.08
CA GLN A 96 6.58 -10.90 5.36
C GLN A 96 5.61 -11.36 4.26
N VAL A 97 4.94 -10.43 3.59
CA VAL A 97 3.82 -10.74 2.66
C VAL A 97 4.16 -10.52 1.18
N GLY A 98 5.38 -10.06 0.88
CA GLY A 98 5.79 -9.77 -0.49
C GLY A 98 5.11 -8.53 -1.09
N LEU A 99 4.75 -7.56 -0.24
CA LEU A 99 4.23 -6.26 -0.63
C LEU A 99 5.39 -5.27 -0.86
N HIS A 100 5.30 -4.45 -1.90
CA HIS A 100 6.19 -3.33 -2.16
C HIS A 100 5.35 -2.11 -2.52
N VAL A 101 5.43 -1.04 -1.72
CA VAL A 101 4.65 0.19 -1.94
C VAL A 101 5.60 1.32 -2.30
N PHE A 102 5.40 1.88 -3.49
CA PHE A 102 6.05 3.12 -3.92
C PHE A 102 4.97 4.19 -3.99
N SER A 103 5.09 5.19 -3.13
CA SER A 103 4.11 6.25 -2.97
C SER A 103 4.76 7.61 -3.16
N THR A 104 4.19 8.47 -3.99
CA THR A 104 4.61 9.87 -4.14
C THR A 104 3.71 10.76 -3.30
N ARG A 105 4.24 11.92 -2.89
CA ARG A 105 3.48 12.94 -2.18
C ARG A 105 4.04 14.30 -2.54
N ASN A 106 3.17 15.26 -2.84
CA ASN A 106 3.57 16.66 -2.87
C ASN A 106 4.11 17.08 -1.50
N SER A 107 5.34 17.59 -1.45
CA SER A 107 6.05 17.96 -0.22
C SER A 107 6.17 19.47 0.00
N ALA A 108 5.48 20.31 -0.80
CA ALA A 108 5.56 21.77 -0.69
C ALA A 108 5.15 22.27 0.70
N ASN A 109 4.08 21.69 1.27
CA ASN A 109 3.75 21.89 2.68
C ASN A 109 4.53 20.93 3.57
N TRP A 110 5.79 21.27 3.81
CA TRP A 110 6.73 20.43 4.55
C TRP A 110 6.31 20.17 6.01
N ALA A 111 5.64 21.14 6.64
CA ALA A 111 5.24 21.03 8.04
C ALA A 111 4.18 19.95 8.28
N THR A 112 3.28 19.73 7.29
CA THR A 112 2.21 18.72 7.41
C THR A 112 2.62 17.35 6.89
N MET A 113 3.69 17.27 6.09
CA MET A 113 4.15 16.02 5.49
C MET A 113 4.36 14.88 6.50
N PRO A 114 4.99 15.07 7.68
CA PRO A 114 5.15 13.99 8.65
C PRO A 114 3.84 13.51 9.30
N MET A 115 2.76 14.29 9.20
CA MET A 115 1.44 13.93 9.76
C MET A 115 0.63 13.04 8.82
N ASP A 116 1.00 12.99 7.53
CA ASP A 116 0.32 12.18 6.52
C ASP A 116 0.39 10.68 6.87
N PRO A 117 -0.73 9.95 6.91
CA PRO A 117 -0.74 8.54 7.29
C PRO A 117 0.07 7.64 6.36
N TRP A 118 0.22 8.01 5.08
CA TRP A 118 1.07 7.27 4.14
C TRP A 118 2.54 7.46 4.48
N VAL A 119 2.97 8.70 4.74
CA VAL A 119 4.34 9.01 5.17
C VAL A 119 4.66 8.33 6.50
N LYS A 120 3.73 8.37 7.46
CA LYS A 120 3.88 7.66 8.75
C LYS A 120 4.04 6.15 8.57
N SER A 121 3.23 5.54 7.71
CA SER A 121 3.29 4.09 7.44
C SER A 121 4.60 3.68 6.78
N GLN A 122 5.06 4.45 5.77
CA GLN A 122 6.36 4.21 5.13
C GLN A 122 7.53 4.40 6.12
N THR A 123 7.48 5.44 6.95
CA THR A 123 8.49 5.70 7.99
C THR A 123 8.55 4.56 9.01
N SER A 124 7.39 4.10 9.49
CA SER A 124 7.27 2.96 10.42
C SER A 124 7.80 1.66 9.81
N ALA A 125 7.54 1.43 8.52
CA ALA A 125 8.08 0.31 7.75
C ALA A 125 9.60 0.35 7.52
N LYS A 126 10.24 1.49 7.86
CA LYS A 126 11.68 1.76 7.69
C LYS A 126 12.11 1.59 6.23
N VAL A 127 11.35 2.14 5.29
CA VAL A 127 11.73 2.20 3.88
C VAL A 127 12.56 3.45 3.60
N ALA A 128 13.37 3.41 2.54
CA ALA A 128 14.07 4.60 2.07
C ALA A 128 13.07 5.66 1.61
N GLN A 129 13.37 6.93 1.86
CA GLN A 129 12.59 8.06 1.39
C GLN A 129 13.46 8.90 0.46
N LEU A 130 12.97 9.13 -0.76
CA LEU A 130 13.62 9.97 -1.74
C LEU A 130 13.04 11.37 -1.64
N TYR A 131 13.87 12.33 -1.24
CA TYR A 131 13.52 13.74 -1.23
C TYR A 131 14.07 14.38 -2.50
N MET A 132 13.16 14.71 -3.42
CA MET A 132 13.49 15.39 -4.66
C MET A 132 13.62 16.90 -4.42
N ASP A 133 14.36 17.58 -5.28
CA ASP A 133 14.29 19.03 -5.40
C ASP A 133 12.93 19.46 -5.98
N ASN A 134 12.46 20.63 -5.55
CA ASN A 134 11.27 21.29 -6.09
C ASN A 134 11.67 22.30 -7.16
#